data_AF-A0A382CFJ5-F1
#
_entry.id   AF-A0A382CFJ5-F1
#
_cell.length_a   1.000
_cell.length_b   1.000
_cell.length_c   1.000
_cell.angle_alpha   90.00
_cell.angle_beta   90.00
_cell.angle_gamma   90.00
#
_symmetry.space_group_name_H-M   'P 1'
#
loop_
_entity.id
_entity.type
_entity.pdbx_description
1 polymer ?
#
loop_
_entity_poly.entity_id
_entity_poly.type
_entity_poly.pdbx_seq_one_letter_code
_entity_poly.pdbx_strand_id
1 'polypeptide(L)'
;MQPNYSGFSSLLRLSDRRDYSLQNRLFAGYFAVVLLALFCADLAAQGAEPTTVSPQRALLDQYCIACHNGRTQAGNLELDSADISNVASDPGLWEKVVQKLRVGAMPPPPRRRPDKDTYDGFRHWLEDELDRAAVERPHPGRTQAFHRLNQAEYRNAIRDLLGLEIYVATLIPADAPDQNGFDNIATSLSLSPALLERYVSAAKKISRLAVGEAPTGGAVIETYDVPLNLMQTDQQSEDLPFGSRGGTAASHYFPVDGEYQIKVRLQTNYVGYVRGVDEAHEIEFRLDGKRIAQFTFGGEAPGTPAPISFSGNIRGTDDWE
;
A
#
# COMPACT_ATOMS: atom_id res chain seq x y z
N MET A 1 51.87 4.27 -23.85
CA MET A 1 51.17 3.00 -23.58
C MET A 1 50.02 3.36 -22.65
N GLN A 2 48.80 3.57 -23.17
CA GLN A 2 47.70 4.08 -22.33
C GLN A 2 47.23 3.00 -21.35
N PRO A 3 47.25 3.23 -20.03
CA PRO A 3 46.70 2.26 -19.10
C PRO A 3 45.18 2.20 -19.32
N ASN A 4 44.67 0.98 -19.43
CA ASN A 4 43.30 0.71 -19.78
C ASN A 4 42.41 0.93 -18.54
N TYR A 5 42.16 2.18 -18.16
CA TYR A 5 41.36 2.55 -16.97
C TYR A 5 39.83 2.38 -17.18
N SER A 6 39.40 1.66 -18.21
CA SER A 6 38.00 1.64 -18.69
C SER A 6 37.04 0.74 -17.89
N GLY A 7 37.44 0.31 -16.69
CA GLY A 7 36.51 -0.21 -15.71
C GLY A 7 37.15 -1.16 -14.72
N PHE A 8 36.68 -1.07 -13.48
CA PHE A 8 36.99 -2.04 -12.44
C PHE A 8 35.95 -3.16 -12.50
N SER A 9 36.40 -4.41 -12.43
CA SER A 9 35.51 -5.56 -12.29
C SER A 9 35.85 -6.33 -11.03
N SER A 10 34.84 -6.58 -10.20
CA SER A 10 34.94 -7.51 -9.07
C SER A 10 34.06 -8.72 -9.32
N LEU A 11 34.60 -9.91 -9.04
CA LEU A 11 33.82 -11.15 -9.02
C LEU A 11 33.32 -11.38 -7.60
N LEU A 12 32.00 -11.43 -7.45
CA LEU A 12 31.36 -11.70 -6.18
C LEU A 12 30.63 -13.03 -6.28
N ARG A 13 31.00 -13.98 -5.42
CA ARG A 13 30.23 -15.21 -5.25
C ARG A 13 29.16 -14.97 -4.20
N LEU A 14 27.90 -14.96 -4.63
CA LEU A 14 26.76 -14.88 -3.75
C LEU A 14 26.20 -16.28 -3.58
N SER A 15 26.34 -16.80 -2.36
CA SER A 15 25.64 -17.99 -1.91
C SER A 15 24.76 -17.57 -0.75
N ASP A 16 23.47 -17.64 -0.92
CA ASP A 16 22.52 -17.31 0.11
C ASP A 16 22.58 -18.39 1.20
N ARG A 17 22.99 -18.00 2.42
CA ARG A 17 22.68 -18.76 3.64
C ARG A 17 21.50 -18.10 4.37
N ARG A 18 20.52 -17.56 3.64
CA ARG A 18 19.23 -17.27 4.24
C ARG A 18 18.51 -18.60 4.42
N ASP A 19 18.53 -19.07 5.66
CA ASP A 19 17.53 -20.00 6.17
C ASP A 19 16.15 -19.36 5.96
N TYR A 20 15.55 -19.58 4.78
CA TYR A 20 14.13 -19.39 4.59
C TYR A 20 13.43 -20.50 5.37
N SER A 21 13.43 -20.38 6.70
CA SER A 21 12.56 -21.15 7.55
C SER A 21 11.14 -20.70 7.23
N LEU A 22 10.51 -21.38 6.27
CA LEU A 22 9.06 -21.53 6.16
C LEU A 22 8.59 -22.22 7.44
N GLN A 23 8.63 -21.52 8.57
CA GLN A 23 7.93 -21.93 9.78
C GLN A 23 6.45 -21.64 9.55
N ASN A 24 5.83 -22.60 8.87
CA ASN A 24 4.45 -22.99 9.07
C ASN A 24 4.12 -22.87 10.57
N ARG A 25 3.44 -21.79 10.97
CA ARG A 25 2.78 -21.71 12.27
C ARG A 25 1.29 -21.88 12.04
N LEU A 26 0.94 -23.13 11.81
CA LEU A 26 -0.28 -23.72 12.33
C LEU A 26 -0.26 -23.56 13.86
N PHE A 27 -0.87 -22.49 14.36
CA PHE A 27 -1.25 -22.26 15.75
C PHE A 27 -2.50 -21.37 15.67
N ALA A 28 -3.67 -21.69 16.23
CA ALA A 28 -4.01 -22.69 17.20
C ALA A 28 -5.51 -23.00 17.05
N GLY A 29 -5.83 -24.13 16.42
CA GLY A 29 -7.08 -24.84 16.69
C GLY A 29 -6.92 -25.62 17.99
N TYR A 30 -6.95 -24.94 19.14
CA TYR A 30 -7.02 -25.54 20.47
C TYR A 30 -7.45 -24.50 21.53
N PHE A 31 -8.58 -23.83 21.30
CA PHE A 31 -9.26 -23.01 22.31
C PHE A 31 -10.79 -23.17 22.27
N ALA A 32 -11.28 -24.29 21.75
CA ALA A 32 -12.71 -24.54 21.49
C ALA A 32 -13.36 -25.60 22.41
N VAL A 33 -12.70 -26.08 23.48
CA VAL A 33 -13.24 -27.17 24.32
C VAL A 33 -13.32 -26.84 25.82
N VAL A 34 -12.82 -25.69 26.29
CA VAL A 34 -12.89 -25.31 27.73
C VAL A 34 -13.84 -24.14 28.02
N LEU A 35 -14.31 -23.41 27.00
CA LEU A 35 -15.30 -22.33 27.15
C LEU A 35 -16.76 -22.81 27.10
N LEU A 36 -17.01 -24.09 26.80
CA LEU A 36 -18.36 -24.67 26.70
C LEU A 36 -18.93 -25.20 28.04
N ALA A 37 -18.14 -25.15 29.13
CA ALA A 37 -18.56 -25.68 30.44
C ALA A 37 -18.84 -24.60 31.50
N LEU A 38 -18.66 -23.31 31.18
CA LEU A 38 -18.93 -22.17 32.08
C LEU A 38 -20.13 -21.30 31.66
N PHE A 39 -20.85 -21.68 30.60
CA PHE A 39 -22.01 -20.94 30.08
C PHE A 39 -23.38 -21.59 30.39
N CYS A 40 -23.41 -22.64 31.22
CA CYS A 40 -24.65 -23.36 31.58
C CYS A 40 -25.20 -23.03 32.98
N ALA A 41 -24.68 -22.02 33.67
CA ALA A 41 -25.09 -21.70 35.05
C ALA A 41 -25.91 -20.40 35.21
N ASP A 42 -26.09 -19.59 34.16
CA ASP A 42 -26.83 -18.30 34.24
C ASP A 42 -28.19 -18.29 33.51
N LEU A 43 -28.62 -19.41 32.92
CA LEU A 43 -29.89 -19.50 32.18
C LEU A 43 -31.10 -19.93 33.05
N ALA A 44 -31.09 -19.62 34.35
CA ALA A 44 -32.17 -20.01 35.27
C ALA A 44 -32.72 -18.84 36.11
N ALA A 45 -32.61 -17.60 35.63
CA ALA A 45 -33.20 -16.45 36.30
C ALA A 45 -33.59 -15.32 35.32
N GLN A 46 -34.51 -15.60 34.39
CA GLN A 46 -35.30 -14.55 33.76
C GLN A 46 -36.77 -14.85 33.99
N GLY A 47 -37.27 -14.38 35.14
CA GLY A 47 -38.70 -14.18 35.34
C GLY A 47 -39.14 -13.10 34.35
N ALA A 48 -40.14 -13.43 33.53
CA ALA A 48 -40.80 -12.48 32.65
C ALA A 48 -41.43 -11.37 33.50
N GLU A 49 -40.83 -10.19 33.51
CA GLU A 49 -41.48 -8.99 34.01
C GLU A 49 -42.65 -8.61 33.07
N PRO A 50 -43.74 -8.06 33.63
CA PRO A 50 -44.87 -7.62 32.83
C PRO A 50 -44.41 -6.55 31.84
N THR A 51 -44.80 -6.71 30.56
CA THR A 51 -44.46 -5.81 29.45
C THR A 51 -44.97 -4.39 29.72
N THR A 52 -44.17 -3.58 30.42
CA THR A 52 -44.38 -2.13 30.47
C THR A 52 -44.08 -1.58 29.08
N VAL A 53 -45.07 -0.94 28.45
CA VAL A 53 -44.87 -0.24 27.18
C VAL A 53 -43.71 0.74 27.33
N SER A 54 -42.70 0.63 26.45
CA SER A 54 -41.53 1.50 26.54
C SER A 54 -41.93 2.97 26.34
N PRO A 55 -41.23 3.94 26.95
CA PRO A 55 -41.49 5.36 26.75
C PRO A 55 -41.51 5.77 25.26
N GLN A 56 -40.63 5.15 24.47
CA GLN A 56 -40.50 5.32 23.04
C GLN A 56 -41.77 4.85 22.30
N ARG A 57 -42.32 3.70 22.69
CA ARG A 57 -43.57 3.20 22.12
C ARG A 57 -44.75 4.09 22.48
N ALA A 58 -44.83 4.55 23.72
CA ALA A 58 -45.88 5.47 24.17
C ALA A 58 -45.88 6.79 23.36
N LEU A 59 -44.71 7.34 23.05
CA LEU A 59 -44.55 8.50 22.17
C LEU A 59 -45.07 8.25 20.75
N LEU A 60 -44.73 7.11 20.17
CA LEU A 60 -45.22 6.67 18.86
C LEU A 60 -46.75 6.55 18.83
N ASP A 61 -47.33 5.90 19.84
CA ASP A 61 -48.78 5.71 19.96
C ASP A 61 -49.51 7.06 20.07
N GLN A 62 -48.94 8.00 20.83
CA GLN A 62 -49.56 9.29 21.09
C GLN A 62 -49.48 10.26 19.89
N TYR A 63 -48.35 10.28 19.16
CA TYR A 63 -48.08 11.34 18.18
C TYR A 63 -47.99 10.88 16.72
N CYS A 64 -47.72 9.59 16.47
CA CYS A 64 -47.43 9.09 15.12
C CYS A 64 -48.54 8.19 14.57
N ILE A 65 -49.05 7.27 15.40
CA ILE A 65 -49.90 6.17 14.93
C ILE A 65 -51.30 6.61 14.48
N ALA A 66 -51.78 7.77 14.92
CA ALA A 66 -53.03 8.33 14.41
C ALA A 66 -53.04 8.53 12.87
N CYS A 67 -51.87 8.66 12.23
CA CYS A 67 -51.73 8.83 10.79
C CYS A 67 -50.91 7.72 10.12
N HIS A 68 -49.89 7.19 10.81
CA HIS A 68 -48.97 6.19 10.28
C HIS A 68 -49.33 4.80 10.81
N ASN A 69 -50.50 4.30 10.40
CA ASN A 69 -51.02 2.98 10.77
C ASN A 69 -51.47 2.23 9.52
N GLY A 70 -51.73 0.93 9.62
CA GLY A 70 -52.11 0.08 8.47
C GLY A 70 -53.41 0.48 7.75
N ARG A 71 -54.24 1.36 8.34
CA ARG A 71 -55.48 1.86 7.71
C ARG A 71 -55.29 3.19 7.00
N THR A 72 -54.59 4.14 7.63
CA THR A 72 -54.40 5.50 7.09
C THR A 72 -53.16 5.60 6.20
N GLN A 73 -52.09 4.87 6.55
CA GLN A 73 -50.82 4.78 5.83
C GLN A 73 -50.32 6.12 5.25
N ALA A 74 -50.41 7.19 6.04
CA ALA A 74 -49.99 8.51 5.59
C ALA A 74 -48.51 8.48 5.19
N GLY A 75 -48.19 8.95 3.98
CA GLY A 75 -46.82 8.90 3.46
C GLY A 75 -46.29 7.48 3.19
N ASN A 76 -47.19 6.50 3.00
CA ASN A 76 -46.87 5.09 2.78
C ASN A 76 -46.02 4.50 3.91
N LEU A 77 -46.36 4.87 5.15
CA LEU A 77 -45.63 4.47 6.36
C LEU A 77 -46.61 3.89 7.38
N GLU A 78 -46.25 2.73 7.91
CA GLU A 78 -46.99 1.99 8.94
C GLU A 78 -46.08 1.80 10.16
N LEU A 79 -46.48 2.34 11.30
CA LEU A 79 -45.69 2.34 12.54
C LEU A 79 -46.38 1.61 13.70
N ASP A 80 -47.65 1.25 13.56
CA ASP A 80 -48.40 0.51 14.57
C ASP A 80 -47.87 -0.91 14.75
N SER A 81 -47.48 -1.56 13.66
CA SER A 81 -46.87 -2.90 13.63
C SER A 81 -45.34 -2.91 13.77
N ALA A 82 -44.68 -1.74 13.71
CA ALA A 82 -43.23 -1.64 13.78
C ALA A 82 -42.70 -1.88 15.20
N ASP A 83 -41.62 -2.66 15.32
CA ASP A 83 -40.97 -2.97 16.59
C ASP A 83 -39.94 -1.88 16.95
N ILE A 84 -40.37 -0.91 17.76
CA ILE A 84 -39.50 0.16 18.26
C ILE A 84 -38.48 -0.34 19.30
N SER A 85 -38.68 -1.53 19.88
CA SER A 85 -37.70 -2.12 20.80
C SER A 85 -36.52 -2.77 20.07
N ASN A 86 -36.67 -3.01 18.76
CA ASN A 86 -35.64 -3.55 17.89
C ASN A 86 -35.52 -2.72 16.61
N VAL A 87 -34.96 -1.51 16.74
CA VAL A 87 -34.75 -0.59 15.61
C VAL A 87 -33.92 -1.24 14.48
N ALA A 88 -32.99 -2.14 14.84
CA ALA A 88 -32.13 -2.86 13.90
C ALA A 88 -32.89 -3.82 12.96
N SER A 89 -34.14 -4.20 13.26
CA SER A 89 -34.90 -5.12 12.39
C SER A 89 -35.37 -4.46 11.09
N ASP A 90 -35.56 -3.14 11.09
CA ASP A 90 -35.95 -2.36 9.91
C ASP A 90 -35.33 -0.95 9.93
N PRO A 91 -33.99 -0.84 9.74
CA PRO A 91 -33.29 0.44 9.83
C PRO A 91 -33.79 1.43 8.77
N GLY A 92 -34.16 0.95 7.57
CA GLY A 92 -34.63 1.81 6.49
C GLY A 92 -35.98 2.48 6.77
N LEU A 93 -36.87 1.85 7.54
CA LEU A 93 -38.10 2.48 8.04
C LEU A 93 -37.78 3.58 9.05
N TRP A 94 -36.91 3.29 10.02
CA TRP A 94 -36.60 4.23 11.11
C TRP A 94 -35.74 5.42 10.63
N GLU A 95 -34.85 5.23 9.67
CA GLU A 95 -34.11 6.32 9.01
C GLU A 95 -35.05 7.35 8.36
N LYS A 96 -36.15 6.91 7.74
CA LYS A 96 -37.17 7.82 7.19
C LYS A 96 -37.84 8.63 8.30
N VAL A 97 -38.12 8.00 9.45
CA VAL A 97 -38.68 8.68 10.62
C VAL A 97 -37.69 9.74 11.13
N VAL A 98 -36.43 9.36 11.36
CA VAL A 98 -35.35 10.29 11.75
C VAL A 98 -35.24 11.45 10.79
N GLN A 99 -35.27 11.20 9.46
CA GLN A 99 -35.17 12.26 8.46
C GLN A 99 -36.31 13.29 8.57
N LYS A 100 -37.54 12.84 8.87
CA LYS A 100 -38.68 13.75 9.11
C LYS A 100 -38.60 14.47 10.45
N LEU A 101 -38.04 13.83 11.47
CA LEU A 101 -37.82 14.43 12.80
C LEU A 101 -36.71 15.48 12.76
N ARG A 102 -35.61 15.24 12.03
CA ARG A 102 -34.49 16.20 11.85
C ARG A 102 -34.96 17.53 11.29
N VAL A 103 -35.85 17.51 10.31
CA VAL A 103 -36.36 18.73 9.65
C VAL A 103 -37.60 19.31 10.33
N GLY A 104 -38.05 18.74 11.45
CA GLY A 104 -39.24 19.22 12.16
C GLY A 104 -40.54 19.10 11.36
N ALA A 105 -40.62 18.20 10.37
CA ALA A 105 -41.82 18.07 9.52
C ALA A 105 -42.96 17.33 10.22
N MET A 106 -42.65 16.45 11.18
CA MET A 106 -43.63 15.61 11.88
C MET A 106 -43.63 15.89 13.39
N PRO A 107 -44.79 15.89 14.07
CA PRO A 107 -46.16 15.90 13.51
C PRO A 107 -46.52 17.26 12.86
N PRO A 108 -47.24 17.32 11.72
CA PRO A 108 -47.50 18.58 11.02
C PRO A 108 -48.56 19.43 11.74
N PRO A 109 -48.51 20.77 11.68
CA PRO A 109 -49.60 21.61 12.17
C PRO A 109 -50.94 21.28 11.50
N PRO A 110 -52.09 21.34 12.21
CA PRO A 110 -52.27 21.75 13.60
C PRO A 110 -52.18 20.60 14.62
N ARG A 111 -51.54 19.47 14.29
CA ARG A 111 -51.44 18.33 15.22
C ARG A 111 -50.62 18.69 16.46
N ARG A 112 -51.00 18.10 17.60
CA ARG A 112 -50.25 18.23 18.85
C ARG A 112 -48.83 17.69 18.65
N ARG A 113 -47.84 18.42 19.15
CA ARG A 113 -46.44 18.03 19.14
C ARG A 113 -45.96 17.79 20.58
N PRO A 114 -44.98 16.92 20.80
CA PRO A 114 -44.24 16.89 22.06
C PRO A 114 -43.59 18.25 22.33
N ASP A 115 -43.22 18.51 23.59
CA ASP A 115 -42.29 19.58 23.89
C ASP A 115 -40.92 19.31 23.23
N LYS A 116 -40.09 20.35 23.16
CA LYS A 116 -38.82 20.29 22.43
C LYS A 116 -37.86 19.23 22.99
N ASP A 117 -37.78 19.09 24.30
CA ASP A 117 -36.81 18.19 24.93
C ASP A 117 -37.22 16.73 24.72
N THR A 118 -38.51 16.43 24.85
CA THR A 118 -39.06 15.11 24.50
C THR A 118 -38.86 14.79 23.02
N TYR A 119 -39.06 15.77 22.13
CA TYR A 119 -38.89 15.61 20.69
C TYR A 119 -37.45 15.31 20.29
N ASP A 120 -36.50 16.14 20.75
CA ASP A 120 -35.08 15.98 20.47
C ASP A 120 -34.53 14.72 21.13
N GLY A 121 -34.97 14.39 22.35
CA GLY A 121 -34.58 13.17 23.06
C GLY A 121 -34.99 11.90 22.32
N PHE A 122 -36.23 11.85 21.81
CA PHE A 122 -36.68 10.71 21.00
C PHE A 122 -35.91 10.60 19.68
N ARG A 123 -35.65 11.72 19.00
CA ARG A 123 -34.86 11.75 17.75
C ARG A 123 -33.45 11.21 17.98
N HIS A 124 -32.72 11.74 18.96
CA HIS A 124 -31.34 11.33 19.23
C HIS A 124 -31.27 9.87 19.66
N TRP A 125 -32.19 9.41 20.51
CA TRP A 125 -32.24 8.00 20.89
C TRP A 125 -32.41 7.08 19.67
N LEU A 126 -33.28 7.44 18.71
CA LEU A 126 -33.49 6.65 17.50
C LEU A 126 -32.26 6.66 16.57
N GLU A 127 -31.56 7.80 16.49
CA GLU A 127 -30.29 7.93 15.78
C GLU A 127 -29.20 7.04 16.41
N ASP A 128 -29.05 7.08 17.73
CA ASP A 128 -28.04 6.30 18.47
C ASP A 128 -28.27 4.78 18.33
N GLU A 129 -29.53 4.32 18.30
CA GLU A 129 -29.85 2.91 18.08
C GLU A 129 -29.57 2.46 16.64
N LEU A 130 -29.83 3.32 15.64
CA LEU A 130 -29.45 3.07 14.24
C LEU A 130 -27.93 3.02 14.07
N ASP A 131 -27.22 3.97 14.67
CA ASP A 131 -25.77 4.05 14.59
C ASP A 131 -25.12 2.83 15.26
N ARG A 132 -25.65 2.37 16.40
CA ARG A 132 -25.19 1.14 17.07
C ARG A 132 -25.40 -0.09 16.19
N ALA A 133 -26.58 -0.21 15.57
CA ALA A 133 -26.87 -1.31 14.65
C ALA A 133 -25.92 -1.30 13.43
N ALA A 134 -25.59 -0.12 12.90
CA ALA A 134 -24.67 0.03 11.79
C ALA A 134 -23.23 -0.35 12.14
N VAL A 135 -22.78 -0.10 13.37
CA VAL A 135 -21.45 -0.52 13.85
C VAL A 135 -21.37 -2.04 14.00
N GLU A 136 -22.42 -2.68 14.55
CA GLU A 136 -22.45 -4.14 14.73
C GLU A 136 -22.53 -4.90 13.41
N ARG A 137 -23.25 -4.36 12.42
CA ARG A 137 -23.39 -4.93 11.09
C ARG A 137 -23.15 -3.86 10.03
N PRO A 138 -21.87 -3.56 9.73
CA PRO A 138 -21.54 -2.59 8.70
C PRO A 138 -22.12 -3.01 7.36
N HIS A 139 -23.00 -2.18 6.81
CA HIS A 139 -23.55 -2.34 5.47
C HIS A 139 -22.99 -1.22 4.58
N PRO A 140 -21.80 -1.40 3.96
CA PRO A 140 -21.19 -0.38 3.09
C PRO A 140 -21.97 -0.15 1.77
N GLY A 141 -23.20 -0.65 1.67
CA GLY A 141 -24.00 -0.63 0.46
C GLY A 141 -23.50 -1.63 -0.59
N ARG A 142 -23.92 -1.41 -1.84
CA ARG A 142 -23.53 -2.24 -2.97
C ARG A 142 -22.13 -1.85 -3.44
N THR A 143 -21.11 -2.57 -2.98
CA THR A 143 -19.78 -2.49 -3.57
C THR A 143 -19.80 -3.14 -4.96
N GLN A 144 -18.99 -2.63 -5.89
CA GLN A 144 -18.78 -3.30 -7.17
C GLN A 144 -18.28 -4.73 -6.92
N ALA A 145 -18.78 -5.70 -7.69
CA ALA A 145 -18.47 -7.12 -7.45
C ALA A 145 -16.99 -7.47 -7.67
N PHE A 146 -16.28 -6.68 -8.48
CA PHE A 146 -14.89 -6.93 -8.83
C PHE A 146 -14.07 -5.66 -8.74
N HIS A 147 -13.10 -5.66 -7.83
CA HIS A 147 -12.02 -4.69 -7.79
C HIS A 147 -10.74 -5.45 -8.13
N ARG A 148 -10.20 -5.24 -9.34
CA ARG A 148 -8.86 -5.75 -9.65
C ARG A 148 -7.83 -4.85 -8.97
N LEU A 149 -6.70 -5.43 -8.56
CA LEU A 149 -5.61 -4.64 -8.00
C LEU A 149 -5.08 -3.66 -9.06
N ASN A 150 -4.81 -2.42 -8.65
CA ASN A 150 -4.04 -1.49 -9.45
C ASN A 150 -2.53 -1.79 -9.35
N GLN A 151 -1.67 -1.06 -10.07
CA GLN A 151 -0.22 -1.31 -10.03
C GLN A 151 0.39 -1.25 -8.61
N ALA A 152 -0.01 -0.26 -7.81
CA ALA A 152 0.53 -0.07 -6.47
C ALA A 152 0.09 -1.19 -5.52
N GLU A 153 -1.20 -1.56 -5.58
CA GLU A 153 -1.78 -2.65 -4.83
C GLU A 153 -1.19 -4.01 -5.24
N TYR A 154 -1.00 -4.24 -6.54
CA TYR A 154 -0.36 -5.46 -7.05
C TYR A 154 1.09 -5.57 -6.57
N ARG A 155 1.86 -4.47 -6.63
CA ARG A 155 3.23 -4.42 -6.09
C ARG A 155 3.26 -4.78 -4.60
N ASN A 156 2.37 -4.16 -3.82
CA ASN A 156 2.32 -4.39 -2.38
C ASN A 156 1.90 -5.83 -2.07
N ALA A 157 0.92 -6.37 -2.79
CA ALA A 157 0.50 -7.76 -2.63
C ALA A 157 1.63 -8.75 -2.94
N ILE A 158 2.42 -8.52 -4.00
CA ILE A 158 3.58 -9.37 -4.31
C ILE A 158 4.66 -9.27 -3.23
N ARG A 159 4.95 -8.06 -2.74
CA ARG A 159 5.89 -7.87 -1.62
C ARG A 159 5.41 -8.60 -0.37
N ASP A 160 4.14 -8.46 -0.01
CA ASP A 160 3.60 -8.98 1.24
C ASP A 160 3.42 -10.52 1.19
N LEU A 161 3.10 -11.09 0.03
CA LEU A 161 2.90 -12.54 -0.14
C LEU A 161 4.19 -13.30 -0.43
N LEU A 162 5.10 -12.72 -1.23
CA LEU A 162 6.29 -13.41 -1.75
C LEU A 162 7.60 -12.82 -1.25
N GLY A 163 7.58 -11.68 -0.54
CA GLY A 163 8.79 -10.99 -0.12
C GLY A 163 9.58 -10.36 -1.27
N LEU A 164 8.98 -10.25 -2.46
CA LEU A 164 9.65 -9.78 -3.66
C LEU A 164 9.38 -8.31 -3.93
N GLU A 165 10.46 -7.53 -4.08
CA GLU A 165 10.39 -6.18 -4.61
C GLU A 165 10.51 -6.22 -6.14
N ILE A 166 9.43 -5.85 -6.82
CA ILE A 166 9.36 -5.89 -8.28
C ILE A 166 8.98 -4.52 -8.87
N TYR A 167 9.53 -4.22 -10.04
CA TYR A 167 9.19 -3.01 -10.78
C TYR A 167 7.96 -3.24 -11.68
N VAL A 168 6.78 -3.20 -11.06
CA VAL A 168 5.47 -3.54 -11.67
C VAL A 168 5.17 -2.77 -12.96
N ALA A 169 5.64 -1.53 -13.07
CA ALA A 169 5.43 -0.69 -14.25
C ALA A 169 6.02 -1.28 -15.55
N THR A 170 6.96 -2.23 -15.45
CA THR A 170 7.49 -2.97 -16.62
C THR A 170 6.66 -4.20 -17.01
N LEU A 171 5.74 -4.63 -16.14
CA LEU A 171 5.01 -5.90 -16.27
C LEU A 171 3.57 -5.71 -16.74
N ILE A 172 2.90 -4.72 -16.16
CA ILE A 172 1.51 -4.38 -16.45
C ILE A 172 1.39 -2.88 -16.76
N PRO A 173 0.44 -2.46 -17.62
CA PRO A 173 0.23 -1.04 -17.93
C PRO A 173 -0.30 -0.27 -16.71
N ALA A 174 -0.14 1.06 -16.73
CA ALA A 174 -0.64 1.92 -15.67
C ALA A 174 -2.17 2.04 -15.74
N ASP A 175 -2.77 2.26 -14.58
CA ASP A 175 -4.20 2.48 -14.43
C ASP A 175 -4.54 3.95 -14.67
N ALA A 176 -5.65 4.21 -15.38
CA ALA A 176 -6.11 5.56 -15.59
C ALA A 176 -6.75 6.08 -14.29
N PRO A 177 -6.36 7.28 -13.81
CA PRO A 177 -7.04 7.88 -12.67
C PRO A 177 -8.49 8.22 -13.04
N ASP A 178 -9.37 8.18 -12.05
CA ASP A 178 -10.74 8.65 -12.17
C ASP A 178 -10.81 10.18 -12.27
N GLN A 179 -12.03 10.72 -12.34
CA GLN A 179 -12.28 12.17 -12.39
C GLN A 179 -11.74 12.94 -11.17
N ASN A 180 -11.46 12.26 -10.06
CA ASN A 180 -10.94 12.84 -8.83
C ASN A 180 -9.43 12.58 -8.66
N GLY A 181 -8.78 11.91 -9.62
CA GLY A 181 -7.34 11.62 -9.59
C GLY A 181 -6.96 10.29 -8.93
N PHE A 182 -7.91 9.44 -8.56
CA PHE A 182 -7.66 8.16 -7.90
C PHE A 182 -7.62 7.00 -8.89
N ASP A 183 -6.63 6.13 -8.74
CA ASP A 183 -6.39 4.96 -9.60
C ASP A 183 -6.82 3.64 -8.94
N ASN A 184 -7.51 3.68 -7.80
CA ASN A 184 -7.96 2.52 -7.01
C ASN A 184 -9.49 2.40 -6.93
N ILE A 185 -10.21 3.10 -7.80
CA ILE A 185 -11.67 3.03 -7.82
C ILE A 185 -12.12 1.86 -8.67
N ALA A 186 -12.77 0.88 -8.04
CA ALA A 186 -13.23 -0.35 -8.69
C ALA A 186 -14.08 -0.10 -9.97
N THR A 187 -14.89 0.96 -10.03
CA THR A 187 -15.68 1.32 -11.22
C THR A 187 -14.83 1.70 -12.42
N SER A 188 -13.64 2.26 -12.18
CA SER A 188 -12.73 2.73 -13.22
C SER A 188 -11.76 1.63 -13.67
N LEU A 189 -11.53 0.64 -12.81
CA LEU A 189 -10.61 -0.47 -13.03
C LEU A 189 -11.22 -1.61 -13.86
N SER A 190 -11.55 -1.31 -15.11
CA SER A 190 -12.01 -2.33 -16.05
C SER A 190 -10.93 -3.39 -16.35
N LEU A 191 -11.36 -4.62 -16.65
CA LEU A 191 -10.49 -5.73 -17.03
C LEU A 191 -10.72 -6.07 -18.51
N SER A 192 -9.68 -5.90 -19.33
CA SER A 192 -9.70 -6.33 -20.73
C SER A 192 -8.96 -7.67 -20.90
N PRO A 193 -9.24 -8.46 -21.95
CA PRO A 193 -8.50 -9.69 -22.24
C PRO A 193 -6.99 -9.47 -22.32
N ALA A 194 -6.55 -8.41 -23.02
CA ALA A 194 -5.14 -8.06 -23.15
C ALA A 194 -4.49 -7.74 -21.78
N LEU A 195 -5.23 -7.07 -20.88
CA LEU A 195 -4.74 -6.80 -19.55
C LEU A 195 -4.61 -8.08 -18.73
N LEU A 196 -5.59 -8.99 -18.83
CA LEU A 196 -5.52 -10.29 -18.16
C LEU A 196 -4.32 -11.12 -18.64
N GLU A 197 -4.05 -11.14 -19.94
CA GLU A 197 -2.85 -11.79 -20.50
C GLU A 197 -1.55 -11.19 -19.93
N ARG A 198 -1.49 -9.87 -19.75
CA ARG A 198 -0.36 -9.19 -19.09
C ARG A 198 -0.21 -9.62 -17.63
N TYR A 199 -1.30 -9.72 -16.88
CA TYR A 199 -1.26 -10.22 -15.50
C TYR A 199 -0.78 -11.67 -15.42
N VAL A 200 -1.23 -12.55 -16.33
CA VAL A 200 -0.76 -13.96 -16.38
C VAL A 200 0.73 -14.03 -16.73
N SER A 201 1.18 -13.23 -17.70
CA SER A 201 2.60 -13.15 -18.07
C SER A 201 3.47 -12.61 -16.92
N ALA A 202 3.01 -11.55 -16.25
CA ALA A 202 3.64 -11.00 -15.06
C ALA A 202 3.73 -12.05 -13.94
N ALA A 203 2.62 -12.73 -13.63
CA ALA A 203 2.56 -13.80 -12.64
C ALA A 203 3.55 -14.91 -12.97
N LYS A 204 3.64 -15.36 -14.23
CA LYS A 204 4.62 -16.38 -14.64
C LYS A 204 6.05 -15.93 -14.41
N LYS A 205 6.39 -14.66 -14.71
CA LYS A 205 7.72 -14.11 -14.45
C LYS A 205 8.01 -14.03 -12.95
N ILE A 206 7.06 -13.54 -12.16
CA ILE A 206 7.18 -13.39 -10.71
C ILE A 206 7.29 -14.75 -10.02
N SER A 207 6.48 -15.73 -10.39
CA SER A 207 6.53 -17.08 -9.81
C SER A 207 7.90 -17.72 -10.02
N ARG A 208 8.54 -17.52 -11.17
CA ARG A 208 9.90 -18.00 -11.43
C ARG A 208 10.94 -17.34 -10.53
N LEU A 209 10.82 -16.03 -10.34
CA LEU A 209 11.68 -15.31 -9.40
C LEU A 209 11.48 -15.84 -7.97
N ALA A 210 10.24 -16.07 -7.56
CA ALA A 210 9.89 -16.53 -6.21
C ALA A 210 10.43 -17.93 -5.89
N VAL A 211 10.51 -18.83 -6.87
CA VAL A 211 11.08 -20.17 -6.69
C VAL A 211 12.59 -20.23 -6.95
N GLY A 212 13.23 -19.12 -7.29
CA GLY A 212 14.66 -19.06 -7.62
C GLY A 212 15.01 -19.81 -8.91
N GLU A 213 14.13 -19.82 -9.91
CA GLU A 213 14.45 -20.41 -11.21
C GLU A 213 15.42 -19.48 -11.97
N ALA A 214 16.49 -20.06 -12.52
CA ALA A 214 17.44 -19.30 -13.32
C ALA A 214 16.74 -18.58 -14.49
N PRO A 215 17.07 -17.30 -14.74
CA PRO A 215 16.49 -16.55 -15.86
C PRO A 215 16.66 -17.30 -17.18
N THR A 216 15.57 -17.45 -17.93
CA THR A 216 15.60 -18.10 -19.24
C THR A 216 16.36 -17.20 -20.22
N GLY A 217 17.61 -17.54 -20.54
CA GLY A 217 18.48 -16.72 -21.39
C GLY A 217 19.93 -16.56 -20.90
N GLY A 218 20.28 -17.07 -19.72
CA GLY A 218 21.64 -17.03 -19.19
C GLY A 218 21.89 -15.82 -18.29
N ALA A 219 23.05 -15.18 -18.42
CA ALA A 219 23.44 -14.04 -17.58
C ALA A 219 22.49 -12.85 -17.80
N VAL A 220 21.83 -12.41 -16.73
CA VAL A 220 21.06 -11.16 -16.72
C VAL A 220 22.03 -10.01 -16.49
N ILE A 221 22.13 -9.10 -17.45
CA ILE A 221 22.91 -7.88 -17.33
C ILE A 221 21.94 -6.76 -16.98
N GLU A 222 22.04 -6.25 -15.76
CA GLU A 222 21.33 -5.05 -15.33
C GLU A 222 22.33 -3.88 -15.30
N THR A 223 21.92 -2.71 -15.81
CA THR A 223 22.75 -1.51 -15.82
C THR A 223 22.07 -0.41 -15.02
N TYR A 224 22.80 0.18 -14.08
CA TYR A 224 22.37 1.32 -13.29
C TYR A 224 23.08 2.56 -13.78
N ASP A 225 22.34 3.43 -14.46
CA ASP A 225 22.90 4.64 -15.03
C ASP A 225 22.93 5.77 -14.00
N VAL A 226 24.11 6.38 -13.85
CA VAL A 226 24.28 7.60 -13.05
C VAL A 226 24.18 8.80 -13.97
N PRO A 227 23.26 9.77 -13.73
CA PRO A 227 23.09 10.93 -14.58
C PRO A 227 24.39 11.74 -14.73
N LEU A 228 24.71 12.13 -15.96
CA LEU A 228 25.97 12.85 -16.27
C LEU A 228 26.10 14.21 -15.59
N ASN A 229 24.97 14.81 -15.23
CA ASN A 229 24.84 16.11 -14.57
C ASN A 229 24.59 16.00 -13.06
N LEU A 230 24.64 14.79 -12.49
CA LEU A 230 24.52 14.61 -11.05
C LEU A 230 25.77 15.20 -10.38
N MET A 231 25.56 16.19 -9.50
CA MET A 231 26.64 16.74 -8.68
C MET A 231 26.94 15.80 -7.52
N GLN A 232 28.18 15.33 -7.42
CA GLN A 232 28.61 14.29 -6.49
C GLN A 232 29.62 14.84 -5.46
N THR A 233 29.28 15.95 -4.81
CA THR A 233 30.15 16.62 -3.83
C THR A 233 29.94 16.13 -2.39
N ASP A 234 28.83 15.46 -2.12
CA ASP A 234 28.33 15.02 -0.83
C ASP A 234 27.69 13.62 -0.92
N GLN A 235 27.06 13.17 0.16
CA GLN A 235 26.40 11.88 0.23
C GLN A 235 25.16 11.86 -0.66
N GLN A 236 25.11 10.92 -1.61
CA GLN A 236 24.05 10.86 -2.63
C GLN A 236 22.82 10.05 -2.19
N SER A 237 22.93 9.23 -1.14
CA SER A 237 21.84 8.41 -0.60
C SER A 237 22.12 8.05 0.86
N GLU A 238 21.06 7.86 1.65
CA GLU A 238 21.11 7.28 3.00
C GLU A 238 21.67 5.85 3.01
N ASP A 239 21.61 5.14 1.88
CA ASP A 239 22.19 3.81 1.73
C ASP A 239 23.72 3.83 1.60
N LEU A 240 24.32 5.02 1.41
CA LEU A 240 25.77 5.21 1.34
C LEU A 240 26.34 5.53 2.74
N PRO A 241 27.62 5.19 3.01
CA PRO A 241 28.25 5.55 4.28
C PRO A 241 28.27 7.05 4.54
N PHE A 242 28.11 7.42 5.81
CA PHE A 242 28.41 8.78 6.27
C PHE A 242 29.82 9.20 5.83
N GLY A 243 29.91 10.37 5.19
CA GLY A 243 31.16 10.92 4.68
C GLY A 243 31.51 10.49 3.25
N SER A 244 30.68 9.68 2.58
CA SER A 244 30.83 9.42 1.14
C SER A 244 30.74 10.74 0.35
N ARG A 245 31.65 10.95 -0.58
CA ARG A 245 31.63 12.08 -1.52
C ARG A 245 31.31 11.53 -2.91
N GLY A 246 30.03 11.53 -3.27
CA GLY A 246 29.54 10.88 -4.48
C GLY A 246 29.17 9.41 -4.29
N GLY A 247 29.08 8.70 -5.41
CA GLY A 247 28.67 7.29 -5.49
C GLY A 247 27.22 7.12 -5.93
N THR A 248 26.81 5.85 -6.01
CA THR A 248 25.44 5.45 -6.34
C THR A 248 25.05 4.25 -5.50
N ALA A 249 23.79 4.21 -5.07
CA ALA A 249 23.18 3.07 -4.42
C ALA A 249 22.04 2.56 -5.30
N ALA A 250 21.92 1.24 -5.41
CA ALA A 250 20.90 0.59 -6.20
C ALA A 250 20.42 -0.68 -5.50
N SER A 251 19.12 -0.93 -5.54
CA SER A 251 18.54 -2.21 -5.14
C SER A 251 18.60 -3.19 -6.32
N HIS A 252 19.12 -4.39 -6.07
CA HIS A 252 19.22 -5.45 -7.07
C HIS A 252 18.69 -6.77 -6.51
N TYR A 253 17.76 -7.39 -7.23
CA TYR A 253 17.29 -8.73 -6.90
C TYR A 253 18.19 -9.77 -7.57
N PHE A 254 18.90 -10.56 -6.78
CA PHE A 254 19.72 -11.67 -7.26
C PHE A 254 18.85 -12.93 -7.36
N PRO A 255 18.49 -13.40 -8.57
CA PRO A 255 17.45 -14.42 -8.72
C PRO A 255 17.91 -15.84 -8.36
N VAL A 256 19.21 -16.09 -8.28
CA VAL A 256 19.78 -17.42 -8.02
C VAL A 256 21.08 -17.30 -7.22
N ASP A 257 21.47 -18.37 -6.54
CA ASP A 257 22.84 -18.49 -6.04
C ASP A 257 23.81 -18.64 -7.21
N GLY A 258 24.86 -17.84 -7.23
CA GLY A 258 25.75 -17.79 -8.38
C GLY A 258 26.95 -16.86 -8.23
N GLU A 259 27.75 -16.86 -9.29
CA GLU A 259 28.85 -15.90 -9.45
C GLU A 259 28.36 -14.71 -10.26
N TYR A 260 28.49 -13.53 -9.67
CA TYR A 260 28.07 -12.27 -10.25
C TYR A 260 29.30 -11.42 -10.56
N GLN A 261 29.34 -10.85 -11.76
CA GLN A 261 30.36 -9.89 -12.15
C GLN A 261 29.78 -8.48 -12.04
N ILE A 262 30.37 -7.67 -11.18
CA ILE A 262 30.03 -6.26 -11.05
C ILE A 262 31.08 -5.45 -11.80
N LYS A 263 30.64 -4.63 -12.75
CA LYS A 263 31.51 -3.74 -13.53
C LYS A 263 31.12 -2.29 -13.29
N VAL A 264 32.09 -1.47 -12.90
CA VAL A 264 31.92 -0.02 -12.79
C VAL A 264 32.60 0.67 -13.97
N ARG A 265 31.88 1.58 -14.60
CA ARG A 265 32.40 2.47 -15.66
C ARG A 265 32.46 3.88 -15.11
N LEU A 266 33.66 4.43 -15.05
CA LEU A 266 33.86 5.81 -14.62
C LEU A 266 33.54 6.78 -15.74
N GLN A 267 33.03 7.95 -15.38
CA GLN A 267 32.68 8.99 -16.36
C GLN A 267 33.95 9.55 -17.01
N THR A 268 33.97 9.57 -18.34
CA THR A 268 35.05 10.19 -19.12
C THR A 268 34.62 11.54 -19.68
N ASN A 269 35.59 12.41 -19.98
CA ASN A 269 35.38 13.59 -20.80
C ASN A 269 35.30 13.22 -22.30
N TYR A 270 35.13 14.23 -23.16
CA TYR A 270 34.96 14.03 -24.62
C TYR A 270 36.22 13.50 -25.33
N VAL A 271 37.39 13.56 -24.70
CA VAL A 271 38.65 12.97 -25.21
C VAL A 271 38.98 11.62 -24.58
N GLY A 272 38.04 11.04 -23.82
CA GLY A 272 38.21 9.71 -23.21
C GLY A 272 39.00 9.68 -21.90
N TYR A 273 39.30 10.84 -21.31
CA TYR A 273 39.99 10.94 -20.02
C TYR A 273 38.99 10.76 -18.88
N VAL A 274 39.29 9.87 -17.93
CA VAL A 274 38.45 9.69 -16.74
C VAL A 274 38.50 10.96 -15.89
N ARG A 275 37.33 11.45 -15.47
CA ARG A 275 37.23 12.65 -14.63
C ARG A 275 37.74 12.37 -13.23
N GLY A 276 38.50 13.31 -12.66
CA GLY A 276 39.06 13.20 -11.30
C GLY A 276 40.16 12.13 -11.18
N VAL A 277 40.91 11.84 -12.24
CA VAL A 277 42.03 10.87 -12.15
C VAL A 277 43.32 11.51 -11.61
N ASP A 278 43.35 12.84 -11.50
CA ASP A 278 44.47 13.64 -11.01
C ASP A 278 44.70 13.49 -9.50
N GLU A 279 43.65 13.22 -8.73
CA GLU A 279 43.74 12.95 -7.30
C GLU A 279 43.50 11.47 -7.00
N ALA A 280 44.05 10.98 -5.88
CA ALA A 280 43.76 9.63 -5.41
C ALA A 280 42.39 9.58 -4.71
N HIS A 281 41.54 8.68 -5.18
CA HIS A 281 40.18 8.45 -4.68
C HIS A 281 40.01 7.01 -4.24
N GLU A 282 39.31 6.81 -3.13
CA GLU A 282 38.91 5.48 -2.66
C GLU A 282 37.49 5.17 -3.14
N ILE A 283 37.32 4.06 -3.85
CA ILE A 283 36.05 3.54 -4.29
C ILE A 283 35.72 2.32 -3.44
N GLU A 284 34.66 2.41 -2.64
CA GLU A 284 34.14 1.29 -1.87
C GLU A 284 32.97 0.62 -2.57
N PHE A 285 32.99 -0.71 -2.59
CA PHE A 285 31.85 -1.53 -2.97
C PHE A 285 31.23 -2.14 -1.74
N ARG A 286 29.92 -1.95 -1.59
CA ARG A 286 29.16 -2.47 -0.46
C ARG A 286 27.96 -3.26 -0.97
N LEU A 287 27.65 -4.35 -0.29
CA LEU A 287 26.45 -5.16 -0.49
C LEU A 287 25.74 -5.30 0.86
N ASP A 288 24.45 -4.97 0.92
CA ASP A 288 23.65 -4.96 2.15
C ASP A 288 24.36 -4.20 3.29
N GLY A 289 24.95 -3.04 2.97
CA GLY A 289 25.70 -2.20 3.90
C GLY A 289 27.08 -2.75 4.31
N LYS A 290 27.46 -3.97 3.91
CA LYS A 290 28.77 -4.55 4.23
C LYS A 290 29.77 -4.26 3.10
N ARG A 291 30.95 -3.74 3.44
CA ARG A 291 32.03 -3.52 2.46
C ARG A 291 32.57 -4.87 1.96
N ILE A 292 32.53 -5.05 0.65
CA ILE A 292 32.97 -6.28 -0.04
C ILE A 292 34.26 -6.07 -0.84
N ALA A 293 34.55 -4.84 -1.27
CA ALA A 293 35.80 -4.48 -1.92
C ALA A 293 36.09 -2.98 -1.74
N GLN A 294 37.36 -2.63 -1.87
CA GLN A 294 37.84 -1.24 -1.87
C GLN A 294 38.98 -1.14 -2.88
N PHE A 295 38.97 -0.09 -3.70
CA PHE A 295 39.98 0.17 -4.71
C PHE A 295 40.42 1.63 -4.64
N THR A 296 41.69 1.88 -4.92
CA THR A 296 42.20 3.24 -5.11
C THR A 296 42.25 3.53 -6.61
N PHE A 297 41.80 4.72 -6.99
CA PHE A 297 41.78 5.21 -8.36
C PHE A 297 42.35 6.63 -8.42
N GLY A 298 43.20 6.92 -9.42
CA GLY A 298 43.77 8.25 -9.63
C GLY A 298 44.97 8.57 -8.72
N GLY A 299 45.62 9.71 -8.96
CA GLY A 299 46.78 10.18 -8.20
C GLY A 299 48.14 9.60 -8.62
N GLU A 300 48.16 8.64 -9.55
CA GLU A 300 49.38 8.03 -10.09
C GLU A 300 49.89 8.71 -11.38
N ALA A 301 49.17 9.71 -11.89
CA ALA A 301 49.54 10.40 -13.12
C ALA A 301 50.85 11.20 -12.92
N PRO A 302 51.91 10.97 -13.73
CA PRO A 302 53.12 11.76 -13.67
C PRO A 302 52.87 13.13 -14.31
N GLY A 303 52.39 14.11 -13.52
CA GLY A 303 52.29 15.50 -13.95
C GLY A 303 51.10 16.26 -13.37
N THR A 304 51.33 17.53 -13.03
CA THR A 304 50.28 18.48 -12.65
C THR A 304 49.37 18.80 -13.86
N PRO A 305 48.03 18.77 -13.72
CA PRO A 305 47.12 19.08 -14.81
C PRO A 305 47.24 20.56 -15.24
N ALA A 306 47.11 20.81 -16.55
CA ALA A 306 46.98 22.18 -17.06
C ALA A 306 45.69 22.83 -16.52
N PRO A 307 45.66 24.17 -16.30
CA PRO A 307 44.53 24.83 -15.67
C PRO A 307 43.21 24.61 -16.42
N ILE A 308 42.13 24.41 -15.64
CA ILE A 308 40.76 24.24 -16.13
C ILE A 308 40.37 25.46 -16.96
N SER A 309 40.25 25.29 -18.29
CA SER A 309 39.44 26.18 -19.12
C SER A 309 38.22 25.41 -19.64
N PHE A 310 37.17 26.16 -19.96
CA PHE A 310 35.80 25.73 -20.31
C PHE A 310 35.68 24.61 -21.39
N SER A 311 36.79 24.27 -22.05
CA SER A 311 36.93 23.17 -23.02
C SER A 311 38.09 22.27 -22.58
N GLY A 312 37.78 21.18 -21.88
CA GLY A 312 38.77 20.33 -21.20
C GLY A 312 39.96 19.84 -22.06
N ASN A 313 41.15 20.31 -21.67
CA ASN A 313 42.52 19.89 -21.98
C ASN A 313 43.09 20.20 -23.38
N ILE A 314 44.03 21.14 -23.42
CA ILE A 314 45.12 21.20 -24.40
C ILE A 314 46.14 20.11 -24.01
N ARG A 315 46.68 19.40 -25.00
CA ARG A 315 47.73 18.37 -24.86
C ARG A 315 48.89 18.91 -24.01
N GLY A 316 49.24 18.24 -22.91
CA GLY A 316 50.49 18.50 -22.17
C GLY A 316 51.71 18.22 -23.06
N THR A 317 52.85 18.84 -22.76
CA THR A 317 54.05 18.74 -23.62
C THR A 317 54.64 17.34 -23.60
N ASP A 318 55.24 16.95 -24.73
CA ASP A 318 55.78 15.60 -24.98
C ASP A 318 56.99 15.24 -24.07
N ASP A 319 57.41 16.14 -23.16
CA ASP A 319 58.58 16.00 -22.29
C ASP A 319 58.28 15.20 -21.00
N TRP A 320 57.02 14.83 -20.75
CA TRP A 320 56.53 14.25 -19.50
C TRP A 320 55.74 12.92 -19.67
N GLU A 321 55.88 12.21 -20.79
CA GLU A 321 55.47 10.78 -20.94
C GLU A 321 56.68 9.83 -20.97
#